data_AF-A0A7S4V113-F1
#
_entry.id   AF-A0A7S4V113-F1
#
_cell.length_a   1.000
_cell.length_b   1.000
_cell.length_c   1.000
_cell.angle_alpha   90.00
_cell.angle_beta   90.00
_cell.angle_gamma   90.00
#
_symmetry.space_group_name_H-M   'P 1'
#
loop_
_entity.id
_entity.type
_entity.pdbx_description
1 polymer ?
#
loop_
_entity_poly.entity_id
_entity_poly.type
_entity_poly.pdbx_seq_one_letter_code
_entity_poly.pdbx_strand_id
1 'polypeptide(L)'
;VHERVEASVPAGLLDSLGVQRFGAAQLLRLLPATAEASPGLAWWRRALALLDELLDSTPRADVARLVEVARKLPLLPLEGGARSAAADGIFLPPAAEEARSFPRALLVELRAVDPQLLAEGGGSEDTLVAARVRKLLKRLGVSPLTPRQVLRDVVAPLFRDRTPPCMLPAGALEKPVGTILAFAGFVA
;
A
#
# COMPACT_ATOMS: atom_id res chain seq x y z
N VAL A 1 -22.11 -13.81 19.66
CA VAL A 1 -22.56 -15.20 19.40
C VAL A 1 -21.68 -15.92 18.36
N HIS A 2 -20.89 -15.23 17.54
CA HIS A 2 -20.05 -15.85 16.51
C HIS A 2 -18.71 -16.47 16.98
N GLU A 3 -18.03 -15.96 18.01
CA GLU A 3 -16.72 -16.53 18.45
C GLU A 3 -16.83 -17.88 19.18
N ARG A 4 -17.95 -18.14 19.88
CA ARG A 4 -18.12 -19.38 20.65
C ARG A 4 -18.50 -20.59 19.80
N VAL A 5 -19.00 -20.37 18.59
CA VAL A 5 -19.42 -21.45 17.67
C VAL A 5 -18.22 -21.92 16.82
N GLU A 6 -17.28 -21.04 16.49
CA GLU A 6 -16.07 -21.43 15.75
C GLU A 6 -15.08 -22.22 16.62
N ALA A 7 -15.08 -21.97 17.92
CA ALA A 7 -14.31 -22.74 18.90
C ALA A 7 -14.92 -24.12 19.24
N SER A 8 -16.17 -24.38 18.83
CA SER A 8 -16.89 -25.63 19.14
C SER A 8 -16.92 -26.65 18.00
N VAL A 9 -16.27 -26.37 16.86
CA VAL A 9 -16.16 -27.34 15.77
C VAL A 9 -15.00 -28.29 16.08
N PRO A 10 -15.25 -29.59 16.32
CA PRO A 10 -14.19 -30.53 16.63
C PRO A 10 -13.22 -30.62 15.46
N ALA A 11 -11.92 -30.70 15.77
CA ALA A 11 -10.83 -30.57 14.80
C ALA A 11 -10.90 -31.55 13.61
N GLY A 12 -11.66 -32.65 13.71
CA GLY A 12 -11.83 -33.64 12.64
C GLY A 12 -13.11 -33.53 11.81
N LEU A 13 -14.04 -32.62 12.11
CA LEU A 13 -15.32 -32.53 11.38
C LEU A 13 -15.14 -31.95 9.97
N LEU A 14 -14.24 -30.96 9.84
CA LEU A 14 -13.89 -30.36 8.55
C LEU A 14 -13.08 -31.34 7.68
N ASP A 15 -12.17 -32.11 8.28
CA ASP A 15 -11.42 -33.16 7.60
C ASP A 15 -12.33 -34.30 7.14
N SER A 16 -13.35 -34.66 7.93
CA SER A 16 -14.35 -35.68 7.56
C SER A 16 -15.29 -35.22 6.43
N LEU A 17 -15.45 -33.91 6.24
CA LEU A 17 -16.17 -33.31 5.12
C LEU A 17 -15.25 -33.07 3.90
N GLY A 18 -13.96 -33.38 4.01
CA GLY A 18 -12.96 -33.13 2.96
C GLY A 18 -12.66 -31.64 2.73
N VAL A 19 -13.02 -30.76 3.67
CA VAL A 19 -12.89 -29.31 3.53
C VAL A 19 -11.66 -28.83 4.33
N GLN A 20 -10.62 -28.39 3.62
CA GLN A 20 -9.47 -27.75 4.26
C GLN A 20 -9.78 -26.29 4.60
N ARG A 21 -9.30 -25.84 5.76
CA ARG A 21 -9.33 -24.41 6.12
C ARG A 21 -8.46 -23.60 5.17
N PHE A 22 -9.06 -22.58 4.57
CA PHE A 22 -8.34 -21.63 3.72
C PHE A 22 -7.53 -20.68 4.59
N GLY A 23 -6.20 -20.70 4.46
CA GLY A 23 -5.29 -19.87 5.23
C GLY A 23 -4.47 -18.90 4.38
N ALA A 24 -3.70 -18.04 5.04
CA ALA A 24 -2.84 -17.06 4.36
C ALA A 24 -1.85 -17.71 3.39
N ALA A 25 -1.32 -18.89 3.73
CA ALA A 25 -0.40 -19.63 2.87
C ALA A 25 -1.06 -20.08 1.55
N GLN A 26 -2.30 -20.54 1.60
CA GLN A 26 -3.08 -20.93 0.43
C GLN A 26 -3.41 -19.70 -0.42
N LEU A 27 -3.83 -18.59 0.20
CA LEU A 27 -4.10 -17.33 -0.51
C LEU A 27 -2.85 -16.86 -1.26
N LEU A 28 -1.69 -16.81 -0.60
CA LEU A 28 -0.43 -16.39 -1.22
C LEU A 28 0.00 -17.26 -2.41
N ARG A 29 -0.38 -18.54 -2.45
CA ARG A 29 -0.13 -19.42 -3.60
C ARG A 29 -1.06 -19.14 -4.78
N LEU A 30 -2.28 -18.67 -4.53
CA LEU A 30 -3.29 -18.40 -5.56
C LEU A 30 -3.21 -16.98 -6.12
N LEU A 31 -2.71 -16.02 -5.34
CA LEU A 31 -2.59 -14.63 -5.76
C LEU A 31 -1.80 -14.42 -7.07
N PRO A 32 -0.67 -15.10 -7.32
CA PRO A 32 0.06 -14.94 -8.57
C PRO A 32 -0.73 -15.41 -9.80
N ALA A 33 -1.43 -16.55 -9.71
CA ALA A 33 -2.23 -17.09 -10.80
C ALA A 33 -3.45 -16.20 -11.10
N THR A 34 -4.07 -15.65 -10.06
CA THR A 34 -5.19 -14.71 -10.22
C THR A 34 -4.75 -13.32 -10.65
N ALA A 35 -3.47 -12.95 -10.43
CA ALA A 35 -2.91 -11.71 -10.91
C ALA A 35 -2.85 -11.66 -12.45
N GLU A 36 -2.56 -12.76 -13.13
CA GLU A 36 -2.51 -12.79 -14.61
C GLU A 36 -3.86 -12.43 -15.26
N ALA A 37 -4.97 -12.75 -14.59
CA ALA A 37 -6.31 -12.39 -15.02
C ALA A 37 -6.65 -10.88 -14.88
N SER A 38 -5.68 -10.06 -14.44
CA SER A 38 -5.79 -8.59 -14.26
C SER A 38 -7.08 -8.14 -13.58
N PRO A 39 -7.40 -8.66 -12.38
CA PRO A 39 -8.57 -8.21 -11.65
C PRO A 39 -8.43 -6.72 -11.28
N GLY A 40 -9.53 -5.98 -11.36
CA GLY A 40 -9.56 -4.54 -11.08
C GLY A 40 -9.14 -4.20 -9.65
N LEU A 41 -8.81 -2.92 -9.40
CA LEU A 41 -8.23 -2.47 -8.14
C LEU A 41 -9.08 -2.78 -6.89
N ALA A 42 -10.41 -2.73 -7.02
CA ALA A 42 -11.33 -3.06 -5.93
C ALA A 42 -11.17 -4.52 -5.45
N TRP A 43 -10.86 -5.44 -6.37
CA TRP A 43 -10.59 -6.84 -6.02
C TRP A 43 -9.29 -6.94 -5.23
N TRP A 44 -8.22 -6.27 -5.68
CA TRP A 44 -6.93 -6.26 -4.99
C TRP A 44 -7.02 -5.69 -3.58
N ARG A 45 -7.75 -4.59 -3.42
CA ARG A 45 -8.03 -3.99 -2.12
C ARG A 45 -8.65 -5.00 -1.14
N ARG A 46 -9.65 -5.77 -1.59
CA ARG A 46 -10.29 -6.81 -0.78
C ARG A 46 -9.36 -8.00 -0.52
N ALA A 47 -8.62 -8.45 -1.52
CA ALA A 47 -7.68 -9.55 -1.39
C ALA A 47 -6.55 -9.24 -0.39
N LEU A 48 -6.03 -8.01 -0.39
CA LEU A 48 -5.03 -7.54 0.56
C LEU A 48 -5.61 -7.41 1.98
N ALA A 49 -6.83 -6.89 2.13
CA ALA A 49 -7.50 -6.86 3.43
C ALA A 49 -7.74 -8.26 4.01
N LEU A 50 -8.17 -9.21 3.17
CA LEU A 50 -8.33 -10.61 3.54
C LEU A 50 -6.99 -11.25 3.93
N LEU A 51 -5.90 -10.93 3.22
CA LEU A 51 -4.58 -11.42 3.59
C LEU A 51 -4.16 -10.94 5.00
N ASP A 52 -4.43 -9.69 5.38
CA ASP A 52 -4.15 -9.21 6.74
C ASP A 52 -4.96 -9.98 7.81
N GLU A 53 -6.23 -10.26 7.52
CA GLU A 53 -7.13 -11.01 8.40
C GLU A 53 -6.69 -12.48 8.56
N LEU A 54 -6.28 -13.12 7.46
CA LEU A 54 -5.74 -14.47 7.50
C LEU A 54 -4.38 -14.53 8.22
N LEU A 55 -3.57 -13.48 8.12
CA LEU A 55 -2.32 -13.39 8.87
C LEU A 55 -2.56 -13.18 10.38
N ASP A 56 -3.60 -12.44 10.76
CA ASP A 56 -3.99 -12.27 12.18
C ASP A 56 -4.48 -13.58 12.81
N SER A 57 -5.10 -14.46 12.02
CA SER A 57 -5.56 -15.78 12.45
C SER A 57 -4.51 -16.90 12.32
N THR A 58 -3.37 -16.61 11.71
CA THR A 58 -2.26 -17.58 11.56
C THR A 58 -1.46 -17.70 12.87
N PRO A 59 -0.97 -18.90 13.24
CA PRO A 59 -0.06 -19.06 14.37
C PRO A 59 1.14 -18.11 14.30
N ARG A 60 1.46 -17.42 15.41
CA ARG A 60 2.50 -16.37 15.45
C ARG A 60 3.87 -16.82 14.91
N ALA A 61 4.21 -18.10 15.07
CA ALA A 61 5.46 -18.68 14.58
C ALA A 61 5.57 -18.66 13.04
N ASP A 62 4.44 -18.76 12.33
CA ASP A 62 4.41 -18.83 10.86
C ASP A 62 4.24 -17.46 10.20
N VAL A 63 3.73 -16.46 10.93
CA VAL A 63 3.43 -15.12 10.39
C VAL A 63 4.67 -14.49 9.74
N ALA A 64 5.83 -14.52 10.41
CA ALA A 64 7.05 -13.92 9.86
C ALA A 64 7.46 -14.55 8.53
N ARG A 65 7.37 -15.89 8.43
CA ARG A 65 7.67 -16.61 7.20
C ARG A 65 6.70 -16.24 6.08
N LEU A 66 5.40 -16.16 6.37
CA LEU A 66 4.39 -15.82 5.38
C LEU A 66 4.50 -14.36 4.91
N VAL A 67 4.84 -13.44 5.81
CA VAL A 67 5.13 -12.05 5.46
C VAL A 67 6.33 -11.98 4.50
N GLU A 68 7.41 -12.71 4.77
CA GLU A 68 8.57 -12.76 3.87
C GLU A 68 8.24 -13.35 2.49
N VAL A 69 7.35 -14.35 2.41
CA VAL A 69 6.83 -14.85 1.13
C VAL A 69 6.02 -13.76 0.42
N ALA A 70 5.10 -13.11 1.13
CA ALA A 70 4.26 -12.05 0.58
C ALA A 70 5.08 -10.86 0.06
N ARG A 71 6.19 -10.51 0.73
CA ARG A 71 7.08 -9.40 0.32
C ARG A 71 7.74 -9.62 -1.04
N LYS A 72 7.93 -10.87 -1.46
CA LYS A 72 8.59 -11.24 -2.71
C LYS A 72 7.62 -11.40 -3.88
N LEU A 73 6.32 -11.44 -3.61
CA LEU A 73 5.30 -11.59 -4.64
C LEU A 73 4.86 -10.22 -5.16
N PRO A 74 4.55 -10.09 -6.47
CA PRO A 74 4.10 -8.83 -7.08
C PRO A 74 2.64 -8.53 -6.73
N LEU A 75 2.36 -8.32 -5.44
CA LEU A 75 1.01 -8.18 -4.89
C LEU A 75 0.51 -6.74 -4.87
N LEU A 76 1.39 -5.75 -5.03
CA LEU A 76 1.06 -4.35 -4.81
C LEU A 76 0.80 -3.63 -6.14
N PRO A 77 -0.45 -3.22 -6.44
CA PRO A 77 -0.73 -2.33 -7.56
C PRO A 77 -0.09 -0.96 -7.32
N LEU A 78 0.67 -0.51 -8.30
CA LEU A 78 1.33 0.78 -8.33
C LEU A 78 0.48 1.79 -9.12
N GLU A 79 0.71 3.07 -8.85
CA GLU A 79 0.21 4.13 -9.72
C GLU A 79 0.74 3.90 -11.15
N GLY A 80 -0.15 3.94 -12.14
CA GLY A 80 0.17 3.60 -13.54
C GLY A 80 -0.12 2.15 -13.94
N GLY A 81 -0.62 1.32 -13.02
CA GLY A 81 -1.23 0.01 -13.32
C GLY A 81 -0.26 -1.18 -13.32
N ALA A 82 1.04 -0.95 -13.15
CA ALA A 82 2.00 -2.02 -12.91
C ALA A 82 1.81 -2.63 -11.51
N ARG A 83 2.28 -3.86 -11.31
CA ARG A 83 2.34 -4.51 -9.99
C ARG A 83 3.77 -4.82 -9.62
N SER A 84 4.07 -4.78 -8.34
CA SER A 84 5.43 -4.94 -7.85
C SER A 84 5.47 -5.60 -6.48
N ALA A 85 6.62 -6.20 -6.17
CA ALA A 85 6.86 -6.83 -4.88
C ALA A 85 7.28 -5.78 -3.85
N ALA A 86 6.85 -5.93 -2.59
CA ALA A 86 7.22 -4.99 -1.52
C ALA A 86 8.75 -4.89 -1.31
N ALA A 87 9.49 -5.95 -1.67
CA ALA A 87 10.95 -5.97 -1.66
C ALA A 87 11.59 -4.97 -2.66
N ASP A 88 10.86 -4.49 -3.66
CA ASP A 88 11.40 -3.66 -4.75
C ASP A 88 11.53 -2.17 -4.39
N GLY A 89 11.41 -1.80 -3.11
CA GLY A 89 11.48 -0.41 -2.67
C GLY A 89 10.23 0.39 -3.06
N ILE A 90 9.07 -0.07 -2.60
CA ILE A 90 7.77 0.55 -2.86
C ILE A 90 7.44 1.56 -1.76
N PHE A 91 6.76 2.64 -2.14
CA PHE A 91 6.34 3.68 -1.22
C PHE A 91 4.83 3.78 -1.08
N LEU A 92 4.37 4.09 0.11
CA LEU A 92 2.98 4.43 0.41
C LEU A 92 2.77 5.90 0.04
N PRO A 93 1.78 6.26 -0.79
CA PRO A 93 1.49 7.66 -1.10
C PRO A 93 1.18 8.45 0.19
N PRO A 94 1.39 9.78 0.18
CA PRO A 94 1.07 10.62 1.33
C PRO A 94 -0.43 10.54 1.68
N ALA A 95 -0.82 11.07 2.84
CA ALA A 95 -2.19 10.97 3.32
C ALA A 95 -3.20 11.49 2.27
N ALA A 96 -4.43 10.98 2.29
CA ALA A 96 -5.41 11.13 1.21
C ALA A 96 -5.67 12.58 0.77
N GLU A 97 -5.52 13.57 1.65
CA GLU A 97 -5.64 14.99 1.30
C GLU A 97 -4.42 15.54 0.55
N GLU A 98 -3.22 15.16 0.96
CA GLU A 98 -1.96 15.55 0.34
C GLU A 98 -1.74 14.82 -0.99
N ALA A 99 -2.15 13.55 -1.08
CA ALA A 99 -2.06 12.75 -2.30
C ALA A 99 -2.86 13.32 -3.48
N ARG A 100 -3.99 14.00 -3.22
CA ARG A 100 -4.79 14.66 -4.27
C ARG A 100 -4.06 15.83 -4.93
N SER A 101 -3.16 16.46 -4.19
CA SER A 101 -2.36 17.59 -4.64
C SER A 101 -0.98 17.15 -5.15
N PHE A 102 -0.65 15.85 -5.03
CA PHE A 102 0.60 15.28 -5.49
C PHE A 102 0.56 14.99 -7.00
N PRO A 103 1.58 15.37 -7.78
CA PRO A 103 1.62 15.06 -9.21
C PRO A 103 1.65 13.55 -9.44
N ARG A 104 0.67 13.02 -10.18
CA ARG A 104 0.61 11.57 -10.50
C ARG A 104 1.87 11.06 -11.19
N ALA A 105 2.44 11.86 -12.10
CA ALA A 105 3.70 11.51 -12.77
C ALA A 105 4.83 11.22 -11.78
N LEU A 106 4.91 11.99 -10.69
CA LEU A 106 5.93 11.79 -9.67
C LEU A 106 5.65 10.57 -8.78
N LEU A 107 4.37 10.20 -8.57
CA LEU A 107 3.99 8.96 -7.90
C LEU A 107 4.35 7.72 -8.73
N VAL A 108 4.22 7.79 -10.05
CA VAL A 108 4.65 6.72 -10.98
C VAL A 108 6.17 6.53 -10.92
N GLU A 109 6.94 7.62 -11.03
CA GLU A 109 8.41 7.59 -10.93
C GLU A 109 8.89 7.04 -9.58
N LEU A 110 8.20 7.40 -8.51
CA LEU A 110 8.48 6.90 -7.16
C LEU A 110 8.01 5.47 -6.90
N ARG A 111 7.36 4.81 -7.88
CA ARG A 111 6.76 3.47 -7.70
C ARG A 111 5.86 3.42 -6.47
N ALA A 112 5.03 4.45 -6.30
CA ALA A 112 4.09 4.54 -5.20
C ALA A 112 2.93 3.55 -5.40
N VAL A 113 2.43 3.00 -4.30
CA VAL A 113 1.18 2.21 -4.27
C VAL A 113 0.03 3.07 -4.77
N ASP A 114 -0.86 2.49 -5.58
CA ASP A 114 -2.04 3.19 -6.10
C ASP A 114 -2.86 3.80 -4.95
N PRO A 115 -3.06 5.14 -4.89
CA PRO A 115 -3.78 5.81 -3.82
C PRO A 115 -5.23 5.33 -3.65
N GLN A 116 -5.87 4.84 -4.72
CA GLN A 116 -7.24 4.33 -4.67
C GLN A 116 -7.35 3.03 -3.85
N LEU A 117 -6.25 2.29 -3.64
CA LEU A 117 -6.25 1.17 -2.69
C LEU A 117 -6.52 1.62 -1.26
N LEU A 118 -6.09 2.84 -0.92
CA LEU A 118 -6.18 3.43 0.41
C LEU A 118 -7.36 4.39 0.55
N ALA A 119 -8.12 4.61 -0.52
CA ALA A 119 -9.26 5.51 -0.53
C ALA A 119 -10.34 5.00 0.42
N GLU A 120 -10.82 5.87 1.30
CA GLU A 120 -11.95 5.58 2.16
C GLU A 120 -13.20 5.93 1.36
N GLY A 121 -13.81 4.93 0.70
CA GLY A 121 -15.18 5.07 0.22
C GLY A 121 -16.07 5.39 1.42
N GLY A 122 -17.08 6.26 1.27
CA GLY A 122 -17.81 6.90 2.38
C GLY A 122 -18.57 5.97 3.36
N GLY A 123 -18.32 4.67 3.36
CA GLY A 123 -18.86 3.69 4.31
C GLY A 123 -17.84 3.20 5.36
N SER A 124 -18.38 2.68 6.47
CA SER A 124 -17.61 2.09 7.59
C SER A 124 -16.79 0.85 7.15
N GLU A 125 -17.32 0.06 6.22
CA GLU A 125 -16.62 -1.12 5.70
C GLU A 125 -15.37 -0.72 4.90
N ASP A 126 -15.47 0.34 4.11
CA ASP A 126 -14.35 0.84 3.31
C ASP A 126 -13.23 1.44 4.17
N THR A 127 -13.56 2.04 5.29
CA THR A 127 -12.57 2.51 6.26
C THR A 127 -11.84 1.35 6.93
N LEU A 128 -12.55 0.28 7.30
CA LEU A 128 -11.93 -0.94 7.85
C LEU A 128 -11.01 -1.63 6.82
N VAL A 129 -11.47 -1.76 5.58
CA VAL A 129 -10.67 -2.35 4.49
C VAL A 129 -9.41 -1.51 4.26
N ALA A 130 -9.53 -0.19 4.17
CA ALA A 130 -8.38 0.70 4.03
C ALA A 130 -7.40 0.57 5.21
N ALA A 131 -7.90 0.50 6.45
CA ALA A 131 -7.08 0.34 7.64
C ALA A 131 -6.31 -1.00 7.64
N ARG A 132 -6.96 -2.10 7.24
CA ARG A 132 -6.32 -3.42 7.09
C ARG A 132 -5.25 -3.40 6.00
N VAL A 133 -5.52 -2.78 4.87
CA VAL A 133 -4.54 -2.63 3.78
C VAL A 133 -3.34 -1.82 4.26
N ARG A 134 -3.53 -0.69 4.96
CA ARG A 134 -2.43 0.10 5.55
C ARG A 134 -1.61 -0.73 6.55
N LYS A 135 -2.28 -1.52 7.40
CA LYS A 135 -1.63 -2.41 8.36
C LYS A 135 -0.79 -3.49 7.69
N LEU A 136 -1.31 -4.11 6.63
CA LEU A 136 -0.57 -5.08 5.82
C LEU A 136 0.65 -4.44 5.16
N LEU A 137 0.49 -3.28 4.52
CA LEU A 137 1.59 -2.57 3.85
C LEU A 137 2.72 -2.25 4.84
N LYS A 138 2.37 -1.82 6.05
CA LYS A 138 3.35 -1.64 7.14
C LYS A 138 4.05 -2.95 7.53
N ARG A 139 3.32 -4.07 7.60
CA ARG A 139 3.89 -5.41 7.86
C ARG A 139 4.83 -5.88 6.76
N LEU A 140 4.54 -5.54 5.50
CA LEU A 140 5.39 -5.84 4.34
C LEU A 140 6.63 -4.93 4.25
N GLY A 141 6.75 -3.93 5.14
CA GLY A 141 7.87 -2.99 5.16
C GLY A 141 7.75 -1.87 4.13
N VAL A 142 6.55 -1.64 3.57
CA VAL A 142 6.30 -0.51 2.67
C VAL A 142 6.36 0.76 3.50
N SER A 143 7.31 1.63 3.18
CA SER A 143 7.54 2.85 3.94
C SER A 143 6.59 3.96 3.48
N PRO A 144 6.05 4.78 4.39
CA PRO A 144 5.35 6.00 4.01
C PRO A 144 6.32 6.90 3.24
N LEU A 145 5.85 7.42 2.11
CA LEU A 145 6.56 8.39 1.30
C LEU A 145 6.62 9.69 2.11
N THR A 146 7.73 9.87 2.81
CA THR A 146 7.94 11.12 3.54
C THR A 146 8.37 12.19 2.56
N PRO A 147 7.92 13.45 2.76
CA PRO A 147 8.36 14.55 1.94
C PRO A 147 9.92 14.60 1.84
N ARG A 148 10.64 14.40 2.95
CA ARG A 148 12.11 14.36 2.98
C ARG A 148 12.73 13.31 2.04
N GLN A 149 12.10 12.15 1.89
CA GLN A 149 12.58 11.11 0.96
C GLN A 149 12.35 11.52 -0.49
N VAL A 150 11.20 12.11 -0.82
CA VAL A 150 10.95 12.68 -2.16
C VAL A 150 12.02 13.70 -2.51
N LEU A 151 12.31 14.58 -1.56
CA LEU A 151 13.36 15.58 -1.72
C LEU A 151 14.73 14.96 -1.96
N ARG A 152 15.12 13.95 -1.18
CA ARG A 152 16.44 13.33 -1.27
C ARG A 152 16.60 12.45 -2.51
N ASP A 153 15.55 11.71 -2.87
CA ASP A 153 15.62 10.61 -3.83
C ASP A 153 15.15 11.03 -5.23
N VAL A 154 14.32 12.07 -5.34
CA VAL A 154 13.80 12.59 -6.62
C VAL A 154 14.30 14.00 -6.91
N VAL A 155 14.14 14.91 -5.96
CA VAL A 155 14.42 16.33 -6.20
C VAL A 155 15.93 16.58 -6.21
N ALA A 156 16.66 16.17 -5.19
CA ALA A 156 18.09 16.45 -5.04
C ALA A 156 18.95 15.93 -6.22
N PRO A 157 18.71 14.73 -6.79
CA PRO A 157 19.42 14.30 -7.99
C PRO A 157 19.21 15.20 -9.21
N LEU A 158 18.03 15.82 -9.38
CA LEU A 158 17.76 16.77 -10.48
C LEU A 158 18.59 18.05 -10.38
N PHE A 159 19.10 18.36 -9.19
CA PHE A 159 19.92 19.54 -8.91
C PHE A 159 21.38 19.20 -8.58
N ARG A 160 21.80 17.93 -8.60
CA ARG A 160 23.20 17.54 -8.31
C ARG A 160 24.21 18.22 -9.23
N ASP A 161 23.81 18.51 -10.47
CA ASP A 161 24.66 19.17 -11.47
C ASP A 161 24.30 20.65 -11.69
N ARG A 162 23.42 21.24 -10.85
CA ARG A 162 22.95 22.63 -10.98
C ARG A 162 23.13 23.41 -9.69
N THR A 163 24.04 24.40 -9.70
CA THR A 163 24.21 25.43 -8.66
C THR A 163 22.91 26.23 -8.38
N PRO A 164 22.61 26.66 -7.13
CA PRO A 164 21.36 27.37 -6.81
C PRO A 164 21.50 28.91 -6.91
N PRO A 165 20.40 29.71 -6.88
CA PRO A 165 18.99 29.36 -7.04
C PRO A 165 18.33 30.05 -8.27
N CYS A 166 17.28 29.44 -8.82
CA CYS A 166 16.35 30.13 -9.72
C CYS A 166 15.41 31.02 -8.90
N MET A 167 15.55 32.34 -9.04
CA MET A 167 14.61 33.30 -8.48
C MET A 167 13.38 33.39 -9.37
N LEU A 168 12.21 33.04 -8.81
CA LEU A 168 10.92 33.26 -9.47
C LEU A 168 10.37 34.63 -9.06
N PRO A 169 9.99 35.49 -10.01
CA PRO A 169 9.39 36.78 -9.68
C PRO A 169 8.02 36.58 -9.03
N ALA A 170 7.76 37.32 -7.96
CA ALA A 170 6.59 37.16 -7.09
C ALA A 170 5.22 37.30 -7.80
N GLY A 171 5.18 37.91 -8.98
CA GLY A 171 3.95 38.08 -9.78
C GLY A 171 3.55 36.88 -10.64
N ALA A 172 4.35 35.82 -10.73
CA ALA A 172 4.06 34.63 -11.54
C ALA A 172 3.23 33.55 -10.79
N LEU A 173 2.85 33.82 -9.53
CA LEU A 173 2.20 32.85 -8.65
C LEU A 173 0.73 33.24 -8.43
N GLU A 174 -0.15 32.74 -9.28
CA GLU A 174 -1.61 32.97 -9.23
C GLU A 174 -2.32 32.25 -8.06
N LYS A 175 -1.59 31.63 -7.13
CA LYS A 175 -2.17 30.84 -6.02
C LYS A 175 -1.54 31.21 -4.68
N PRO A 176 -2.33 31.16 -3.58
CA PRO A 176 -1.92 31.69 -2.29
C PRO A 176 -0.63 31.06 -1.78
N VAL A 177 0.18 31.89 -1.13
CA VAL A 177 1.53 31.62 -0.62
C VAL A 177 1.65 30.32 0.19
N GLY A 178 0.55 29.79 0.74
CA GLY A 178 0.51 28.48 1.41
C GLY A 178 0.83 27.29 0.49
N THR A 179 0.46 27.33 -0.80
CA THR A 179 0.76 26.25 -1.75
C THR A 179 2.22 26.28 -2.21
N ILE A 180 2.84 27.47 -2.22
CA ILE A 180 4.27 27.63 -2.54
C ILE A 180 5.13 27.38 -1.30
N LEU A 181 4.70 27.73 -0.10
CA LEU A 181 5.39 27.34 1.14
C LEU A 181 5.35 25.82 1.38
N ALA A 182 4.35 25.10 0.85
CA ALA A 182 4.39 23.64 0.81
C ALA A 182 5.49 23.09 -0.15
N PHE A 183 5.91 23.87 -1.15
CA PHE A 183 7.02 23.55 -2.06
C PHE A 183 8.37 24.16 -1.62
N ALA A 184 8.37 25.30 -0.94
CA ALA A 184 9.55 26.09 -0.58
C ALA A 184 9.95 25.98 0.90
N GLY A 185 9.05 25.57 1.81
CA GLY A 185 9.36 25.16 3.19
C GLY A 185 10.11 23.83 3.26
N PHE A 186 10.47 23.28 2.11
CA PHE A 186 11.44 22.21 1.92
C PHE A 186 12.89 22.70 1.74
N VAL A 187 13.11 24.01 1.81
CA VAL A 187 14.44 24.61 1.95
C VAL A 187 14.44 25.45 3.24
N ALA A 188 14.39 24.78 4.38
CA ALA A 188 14.86 25.26 5.67
C ALA A 188 15.18 24.06 6.57
#